data_AF-A0A957TA91-F1
#
_entry.id   AF-A0A957TA91-F1
#
_cell.length_a   1.000
_cell.length_b   1.000
_cell.length_c   1.000
_cell.angle_alpha   90.00
_cell.angle_beta   90.00
_cell.angle_gamma   90.00
#
_symmetry.space_group_name_H-M   'P 1'
#
loop_
_entity.id
_entity.type
_entity.pdbx_description
1 polymer ?
#
loop_
_entity_poly.entity_id
_entity_poly.type
_entity_poly.pdbx_seq_one_letter_code
_entity_poly.pdbx_strand_id
1 'polypeptide(L)'
;ATLSTVTADLSPTLGRVRGSFGADRAVQVTATLPTSVAAGTPLDLHMTWQIGDPALLERTVPFVHLRQGGQTIAQRDGRPRYFVTPPAVSTGVSIPDWRQIPVPVGAAGDAEVVIGLFDPSSGERVDVFDAAGRTLGNELSLGRVTIQPPLVPDQACALIPAACASQPR
;
A
#
# COMPACT_ATOMS: atom_id res chain seq x y z
N ALA A 1 -7.52 36.75 20.49
CA ALA A 1 -6.80 36.08 19.39
C ALA A 1 -7.63 34.89 18.96
N THR A 2 -8.33 34.99 17.83
CA THR A 2 -9.23 33.96 17.31
C THR A 2 -8.38 33.00 16.48
N LEU A 3 -8.11 31.80 17.01
CA LEU A 3 -7.45 30.74 16.27
C LEU A 3 -8.40 30.28 15.17
N SER A 4 -8.01 30.51 13.91
CA SER A 4 -8.75 29.98 12.76
C SER A 4 -8.40 28.50 12.60
N THR A 5 -9.43 27.66 12.63
CA THR A 5 -9.33 26.21 12.46
C THR A 5 -8.85 25.91 11.03
N VAL A 6 -7.63 25.37 10.89
CA VAL A 6 -7.15 24.77 9.65
C VAL A 6 -7.90 23.45 9.47
N THR A 7 -8.82 23.40 8.50
CA THR A 7 -9.44 22.14 8.06
C THR A 7 -8.56 21.58 6.95
N ALA A 8 -7.57 20.77 7.32
CA ALA A 8 -6.90 19.91 6.35
C ALA A 8 -7.85 18.74 6.07
N ASP A 9 -8.40 18.66 4.87
CA ASP A 9 -9.16 17.49 4.42
C ASP A 9 -8.16 16.34 4.17
N LEU A 10 -7.75 15.67 5.25
CA LEU A 10 -6.84 14.52 5.23
C LEU A 10 -7.56 13.22 4.86
N SER A 11 -8.60 13.27 4.04
CA SER A 11 -9.30 12.07 3.61
C SER A 11 -9.03 11.80 2.13
N PRO A 12 -7.88 11.19 1.76
CA PRO A 12 -7.90 10.40 0.54
C PRO A 12 -9.01 9.36 0.73
N THR A 13 -9.96 9.31 -0.19
CA THR A 13 -10.99 8.26 -0.18
C THR A 13 -10.24 6.92 -0.10
N LEU A 14 -10.44 6.17 0.97
CA LEU A 14 -9.70 4.96 1.23
C LEU A 14 -10.43 3.78 0.61
N GLY A 15 -9.76 3.05 -0.30
CA GLY A 15 -10.24 1.75 -0.76
C GLY A 15 -9.92 0.68 0.27
N ARG A 16 -10.87 -0.21 0.59
CA ARG A 16 -10.61 -1.39 1.43
C ARG A 16 -10.78 -2.67 0.61
N VAL A 17 -9.75 -3.52 0.62
CA VAL A 17 -9.75 -4.80 -0.11
C VAL A 17 -9.35 -5.93 0.83
N ARG A 18 -9.90 -7.13 0.60
CA ARG A 18 -9.58 -8.36 1.33
C ARG A 18 -9.26 -9.49 0.36
N GLY A 19 -8.27 -10.31 0.71
CA GLY A 19 -7.98 -11.57 0.01
C GLY A 19 -7.36 -12.62 0.92
N SER A 20 -7.21 -13.84 0.41
CA SER A 20 -6.61 -14.97 1.13
C SER A 20 -5.51 -15.61 0.28
N PHE A 21 -4.41 -15.99 0.93
CA PHE A 21 -3.29 -16.71 0.37
C PHE A 21 -3.24 -18.13 0.93
N GLY A 22 -2.97 -19.09 0.05
CA GLY A 22 -3.01 -20.51 0.38
C GLY A 22 -4.43 -21.06 0.58
N ALA A 23 -4.55 -22.38 0.52
CA ALA A 23 -5.81 -23.07 0.72
C ALA A 23 -6.41 -22.78 2.10
N ASP A 24 -7.73 -22.96 2.24
CA ASP A 24 -8.47 -22.84 3.50
C ASP A 24 -8.26 -21.52 4.25
N ARG A 25 -7.94 -20.45 3.51
CA ARG A 25 -7.61 -19.14 4.06
C ARG A 25 -6.40 -19.23 5.01
N ALA A 26 -5.32 -19.89 4.60
CA ALA A 26 -4.11 -20.01 5.41
C ALA A 26 -3.58 -18.65 5.92
N VAL A 27 -3.54 -17.62 5.08
CA VAL A 27 -3.24 -16.24 5.50
C VAL A 27 -4.22 -15.29 4.81
N GLN A 28 -4.87 -14.39 5.55
CA GLN A 28 -5.71 -13.36 4.93
C GLN A 28 -5.10 -11.98 5.13
N VAL A 29 -5.34 -11.10 4.17
CA VAL A 29 -4.95 -9.69 4.26
C VAL A 29 -6.18 -8.82 4.10
N THR A 30 -6.29 -7.82 4.96
CA THR A 30 -7.17 -6.67 4.74
C THR A 30 -6.28 -5.45 4.53
N ALA A 31 -6.45 -4.76 3.42
CA ALA A 31 -5.62 -3.62 3.04
C ALA A 31 -6.47 -2.36 2.86
N THR A 32 -5.86 -1.22 3.16
CA THR A 32 -6.42 0.10 2.94
C THR A 32 -5.38 0.99 2.29
N LEU A 33 -5.75 1.64 1.18
CA LEU A 33 -4.88 2.50 0.37
C LEU A 33 -5.63 3.78 -0.05
N PRO A 34 -4.91 4.91 -0.25
CA PRO A 34 -5.50 6.12 -0.79
C PRO A 34 -5.82 5.94 -2.29
N THR A 35 -6.85 6.63 -2.77
CA THR A 35 -7.23 6.66 -4.19
C THR A 35 -6.34 7.55 -5.05
N SER A 36 -5.53 8.43 -4.45
CA SER A 36 -4.55 9.26 -5.16
C SER A 36 -3.30 9.51 -4.32
N VAL A 37 -2.19 9.83 -5.00
CA VAL A 37 -0.90 10.13 -4.38
C VAL A 37 -0.10 11.06 -5.30
N ALA A 38 0.70 11.96 -4.75
CA ALA A 38 1.58 12.80 -5.56
C ALA A 38 2.85 12.04 -5.97
N ALA A 39 3.30 12.26 -7.21
CA ALA A 39 4.58 11.75 -7.69
C ALA A 39 5.72 12.23 -6.78
N GLY A 40 6.65 11.33 -6.47
CA GLY A 40 7.78 11.61 -5.57
C GLY A 40 7.45 11.53 -4.07
N THR A 41 6.18 11.35 -3.68
CA THR A 41 5.79 11.10 -2.29
C THR A 41 5.56 9.61 -2.04
N PRO A 42 5.73 9.12 -0.79
CA PRO A 42 5.38 7.75 -0.48
C PRO A 42 3.87 7.51 -0.57
N LEU A 43 3.48 6.42 -1.23
CA LEU A 43 2.13 5.87 -1.15
C LEU A 43 2.03 5.03 0.13
N ASP A 44 1.22 5.51 1.08
CA ASP A 44 0.99 4.82 2.34
C ASP A 44 -0.05 3.70 2.18
N LEU A 45 0.39 2.46 2.45
CA LEU A 45 -0.44 1.27 2.42
C LEU A 45 -0.54 0.70 3.84
N HIS A 46 -1.76 0.61 4.36
CA HIS A 46 -2.04 -0.01 5.66
C HIS A 46 -2.64 -1.39 5.45
N MET A 47 -2.13 -2.38 6.16
CA MET A 47 -2.58 -3.76 6.06
C MET A 47 -2.72 -4.39 7.43
N THR A 48 -3.57 -5.41 7.51
CA THR A 48 -3.64 -6.31 8.64
C THR A 48 -3.69 -7.73 8.12
N TRP A 49 -2.77 -8.55 8.61
CA TRP A 49 -2.65 -9.97 8.26
C TRP A 49 -3.34 -10.81 9.33
N GLN A 50 -4.36 -11.58 8.95
CA GLN A 50 -4.99 -12.59 9.82
C GLN A 50 -4.37 -13.95 9.54
N ILE A 51 -3.82 -14.57 10.58
CA ILE A 51 -3.03 -15.80 10.45
C ILE A 51 -3.89 -17.03 10.74
N GLY A 52 -4.12 -17.87 9.73
CA GLY A 52 -4.68 -19.22 9.90
C GLY A 52 -3.58 -20.28 10.05
N ASP A 53 -2.59 -20.24 9.16
CA ASP A 53 -1.39 -21.08 9.13
C ASP A 53 -0.13 -20.22 9.34
N PRO A 54 0.46 -20.24 10.54
CA PRO A 54 1.72 -19.57 10.83
C PRO A 54 2.87 -19.99 9.92
N ALA A 55 2.94 -21.27 9.56
CA ALA A 55 4.03 -21.82 8.77
C ALA A 55 4.06 -21.22 7.35
N LEU A 56 2.91 -20.78 6.81
CA LEU A 56 2.86 -20.09 5.52
C LEU A 56 3.50 -18.71 5.61
N LEU A 57 3.16 -17.90 6.61
CA LEU A 57 3.73 -16.57 6.72
C LEU A 57 5.21 -16.61 7.14
N GLU A 58 5.63 -17.61 7.91
CA GLU A 58 7.04 -17.75 8.34
C GLU A 58 7.98 -18.11 7.19
N ARG A 59 7.52 -18.94 6.24
CA ARG A 59 8.32 -19.36 5.08
C ARG A 59 8.24 -18.39 3.90
N THR A 60 7.29 -17.47 3.88
CA THR A 60 7.06 -16.56 2.76
C THR A 60 7.35 -15.10 3.10
N VAL A 61 7.47 -14.28 2.07
CA VAL A 61 7.70 -12.85 2.16
C VAL A 61 6.60 -12.12 1.39
N PRO A 62 5.89 -11.16 2.01
CA PRO A 62 5.03 -10.24 1.28
C PRO A 62 5.80 -9.37 0.30
N PHE A 63 5.31 -9.30 -0.94
CA PHE A 63 5.70 -8.29 -1.91
C PHE A 63 4.55 -7.34 -2.17
N VAL A 64 4.86 -6.07 -2.40
CA VAL A 64 3.88 -5.06 -2.79
C VAL A 64 4.43 -4.27 -3.96
N HIS A 65 3.73 -4.30 -5.08
CA HIS A 65 4.16 -3.63 -6.30
C HIS A 65 3.16 -2.54 -6.70
N LEU A 66 3.69 -1.38 -7.09
CA LEU A 66 2.96 -0.36 -7.82
C LEU A 66 3.22 -0.56 -9.31
N ARG A 67 2.17 -0.76 -10.08
CA ARG A 67 2.25 -1.06 -11.51
C ARG A 67 1.61 0.02 -12.36
N GLN A 68 2.24 0.33 -13.48
CA GLN A 68 1.70 1.21 -14.50
C GLN A 68 1.98 0.62 -15.88
N GLY A 69 0.94 0.50 -16.71
CA GLY A 69 1.07 -0.15 -18.02
C GLY A 69 1.55 -1.61 -17.94
N GLY A 70 1.23 -2.32 -16.84
CA GLY A 70 1.68 -3.69 -16.59
C GLY A 70 3.13 -3.82 -16.08
N GLN A 71 3.89 -2.73 -15.99
CA GLN A 71 5.26 -2.72 -15.47
C GLN A 71 5.28 -2.32 -14.00
N THR A 72 6.12 -2.98 -13.19
CA THR A 72 6.38 -2.54 -11.81
C THR A 72 7.23 -1.27 -11.84
N ILE A 73 6.68 -0.15 -11.38
CA ILE A 73 7.37 1.15 -11.30
C ILE A 73 7.93 1.44 -9.91
N ALA A 74 7.41 0.77 -8.87
CA ALA A 74 7.93 0.81 -7.50
C ALA A 74 7.52 -0.44 -6.72
N GLN A 75 8.28 -0.78 -5.68
CA GLN A 75 8.01 -1.97 -4.85
C GLN A 75 8.47 -1.83 -3.40
N ARG A 76 7.81 -2.60 -2.51
CA ARG A 76 8.16 -2.74 -1.09
C ARG A 76 7.92 -4.16 -0.58
N ASP A 77 8.99 -4.93 -0.63
CA ASP A 77 8.97 -6.33 -0.21
C ASP A 77 9.60 -6.50 1.16
N GLY A 78 9.16 -7.53 1.87
CA GLY A 78 9.70 -7.86 3.18
C GLY A 78 8.64 -8.38 4.14
N ARG A 79 9.10 -8.87 5.28
CA ARG A 79 8.24 -9.32 6.38
C ARG A 79 7.31 -8.20 6.86
N PRO A 80 6.12 -8.52 7.40
CA PRO A 80 5.24 -7.52 8.00
C PRO A 80 5.97 -6.66 9.03
N ARG A 81 5.80 -5.34 8.93
CA ARG A 81 6.43 -4.37 9.83
C ARG A 81 5.44 -3.28 10.21
N TYR A 82 5.42 -2.95 11.48
CA TYR A 82 4.67 -1.80 11.99
C TYR A 82 5.55 -1.02 12.97
N PHE A 83 5.05 0.10 13.50
CA PHE A 83 5.78 0.94 14.47
C PHE A 83 6.16 0.21 15.77
N VAL A 84 5.62 -0.99 15.99
CA VAL A 84 5.93 -1.88 17.12
C VAL A 84 6.46 -3.21 16.60
N THR A 85 7.27 -3.89 17.41
CA THR A 85 7.67 -5.27 17.14
C THR A 85 6.42 -6.12 16.89
N PRO A 86 6.30 -6.79 15.73
CA PRO A 86 5.16 -7.65 15.45
C PRO A 86 5.02 -8.72 16.55
N PRO A 87 3.78 -9.11 16.90
CA PRO A 87 3.58 -10.28 17.76
C PRO A 87 4.21 -11.51 17.11
N ALA A 88 4.53 -12.52 17.92
CA ALA A 88 4.92 -13.83 17.40
C ALA A 88 3.85 -14.35 16.44
N VAL A 89 4.27 -14.94 15.33
CA VAL A 89 3.34 -15.46 14.31
C VAL A 89 2.69 -16.72 14.88
N SER A 90 1.37 -16.66 15.11
CA SER A 90 0.59 -17.80 15.60
C SER A 90 -0.84 -17.74 15.07
N THR A 91 -1.53 -18.89 15.05
CA THR A 91 -2.89 -18.98 14.53
C THR A 91 -3.84 -18.07 15.33
N GLY A 92 -4.70 -17.34 14.62
CA GLY A 92 -5.67 -16.40 15.19
C GLY A 92 -5.12 -15.00 15.47
N VAL A 93 -3.80 -14.78 15.35
CA VAL A 93 -3.21 -13.46 15.55
C VAL A 93 -3.45 -12.56 14.34
N SER A 94 -3.66 -11.27 14.62
CA SER A 94 -3.65 -10.21 13.62
C SER A 94 -2.33 -9.44 13.70
N ILE A 95 -1.62 -9.36 12.57
CA ILE A 95 -0.34 -8.64 12.48
C ILE A 95 -0.57 -7.36 11.67
N PRO A 96 -0.45 -6.16 12.27
CA PRO A 96 -0.50 -4.91 11.52
C PRO A 96 0.76 -4.76 10.66
N ASP A 97 0.61 -4.16 9.48
CA ASP A 97 1.70 -3.91 8.55
C ASP A 97 1.46 -2.56 7.86
N TRP A 98 2.50 -1.75 7.77
CA TRP A 98 2.47 -0.46 7.09
C TRP A 98 3.64 -0.34 6.15
N ARG A 99 3.35 0.05 4.91
CA ARG A 99 4.33 0.17 3.83
C ARG A 99 4.27 1.56 3.23
N GLN A 100 5.43 2.12 2.97
CA GLN A 100 5.61 3.34 2.20
C GLN A 100 6.24 3.00 0.85
N ILE A 101 5.40 2.95 -0.19
CA ILE A 101 5.84 2.61 -1.55
C ILE A 101 6.35 3.90 -2.23
N PRO A 102 7.61 3.95 -2.70
CA PRO A 102 8.21 5.18 -3.20
C PRO A 102 7.71 5.47 -4.61
N VAL A 103 6.71 6.35 -4.74
CA VAL A 103 6.18 6.71 -6.06
C VAL A 103 7.24 7.49 -6.84
N PRO A 104 7.63 7.06 -8.07
CA PRO A 104 8.63 7.78 -8.84
C PRO A 104 8.22 9.22 -9.14
N VAL A 105 9.17 10.15 -9.15
CA VAL A 105 8.91 11.59 -9.36
C VAL A 105 8.33 11.92 -10.74
N GLY A 106 8.58 11.06 -11.74
CA GLY A 106 8.09 11.23 -13.11
C GLY A 106 6.85 10.40 -13.44
N ALA A 107 6.29 9.66 -12.48
CA ALA A 107 5.07 8.88 -12.70
C ALA A 107 3.84 9.81 -12.69
N ALA A 108 2.86 9.51 -13.52
CA ALA A 108 1.60 10.25 -13.58
C ALA A 108 0.47 9.37 -14.12
N GLY A 109 -0.77 9.65 -13.72
CA GLY A 109 -1.95 8.91 -14.17
C GLY A 109 -2.21 7.64 -13.35
N ASP A 110 -3.01 6.72 -13.90
CA ASP A 110 -3.45 5.54 -13.18
C ASP A 110 -2.31 4.53 -12.97
N ALA A 111 -2.24 4.02 -11.74
CA ALA A 111 -1.42 2.89 -11.37
C ALA A 111 -2.24 1.89 -10.55
N GLU A 112 -1.83 0.63 -10.56
CA GLU A 112 -2.44 -0.45 -9.81
C GLU A 112 -1.51 -0.88 -8.67
N VAL A 113 -2.06 -1.11 -7.50
CA VAL A 113 -1.33 -1.70 -6.38
C VAL A 113 -1.69 -3.17 -6.30
N VAL A 114 -0.67 -4.03 -6.35
CA VAL A 114 -0.84 -5.48 -6.17
C VAL A 114 0.00 -5.96 -5.00
N ILE A 115 -0.48 -7.03 -4.35
CA ILE A 115 0.20 -7.70 -3.25
C ILE A 115 0.25 -9.20 -3.50
N GLY A 116 1.32 -9.85 -3.04
CA GLY A 116 1.33 -11.30 -2.93
C GLY A 116 2.34 -11.80 -1.92
N LEU A 117 2.43 -13.12 -1.81
CA LEU A 117 3.44 -13.82 -1.02
C LEU A 117 4.32 -14.65 -1.96
N PHE A 118 5.60 -14.74 -1.64
CA PHE A 118 6.52 -15.65 -2.32
C PHE A 118 7.43 -16.35 -1.32
N ASP A 119 7.87 -17.56 -1.65
CA ASP A 119 8.93 -18.25 -0.93
C ASP A 119 10.29 -17.70 -1.41
N PRO A 120 11.11 -17.07 -0.54
CA PRO A 120 12.38 -16.48 -0.94
C PRO A 120 13.46 -17.51 -1.28
N SER A 121 13.29 -18.78 -0.90
CA SER A 121 14.24 -19.85 -1.20
C SER A 121 14.06 -20.40 -2.62
N SER A 122 12.82 -20.47 -3.11
CA SER A 122 12.49 -20.99 -4.44
C SER A 122 12.10 -19.90 -5.46
N GLY A 123 11.67 -18.73 -4.98
CA GLY A 123 11.06 -17.68 -5.79
C GLY A 123 9.60 -17.96 -6.18
N GLU A 124 9.02 -19.08 -5.73
CA GLU A 124 7.66 -19.47 -6.06
C GLU A 124 6.63 -18.55 -5.39
N ARG A 125 5.57 -18.22 -6.12
CA ARG A 125 4.48 -17.37 -5.62
C ARG A 125 3.35 -18.20 -5.03
N VAL A 126 2.72 -17.70 -3.98
CA VAL A 126 1.59 -18.36 -3.33
C VAL A 126 0.29 -17.98 -4.03
N ASP A 127 -0.54 -18.99 -4.29
CA ASP A 127 -1.86 -18.80 -4.86
C ASP A 127 -2.79 -17.96 -3.96
N VAL A 128 -3.59 -17.14 -4.62
CA VAL A 128 -4.65 -16.32 -4.05
C VAL A 128 -5.99 -16.98 -4.30
N PHE A 129 -6.86 -16.99 -3.29
CA PHE A 129 -8.19 -17.58 -3.37
C PHE A 129 -9.27 -16.54 -3.08
N ASP A 130 -10.38 -16.64 -3.80
CA ASP A 130 -11.59 -15.87 -3.52
C ASP A 130 -12.39 -16.44 -2.33
N ALA A 131 -13.48 -15.77 -1.96
CA ALA A 131 -14.33 -16.21 -0.84
C ALA A 131 -14.98 -17.59 -1.06
N ALA A 132 -15.11 -18.03 -2.32
CA ALA A 132 -15.67 -19.31 -2.73
C ALA A 132 -14.60 -20.40 -2.91
N GLY A 133 -13.32 -20.12 -2.62
CA GLY A 133 -12.22 -21.07 -2.71
C GLY A 133 -11.68 -21.27 -4.13
N ARG A 134 -12.01 -20.38 -5.08
CA ARG A 134 -11.44 -20.43 -6.44
C ARG A 134 -10.13 -19.67 -6.51
N THR A 135 -9.14 -20.24 -7.20
CA THR A 135 -7.85 -19.57 -7.44
C THR A 135 -8.04 -18.33 -8.33
N LEU A 136 -7.52 -17.18 -7.89
CA LEU A 136 -7.53 -15.90 -8.61
C LEU A 136 -6.20 -15.62 -9.33
N GLY A 137 -5.18 -16.44 -9.10
CA GLY A 137 -3.81 -16.24 -9.54
C GLY A 137 -2.86 -16.28 -8.36
N ASN A 138 -1.74 -15.56 -8.44
CA ASN A 138 -0.69 -15.56 -7.43
C ASN A 138 -0.41 -14.17 -6.82
N GLU A 139 -1.35 -13.26 -7.03
CA GLU A 139 -1.36 -11.91 -6.46
C GLU A 139 -2.78 -11.37 -6.39
N LEU A 140 -2.99 -10.43 -5.46
CA LEU A 140 -4.25 -9.76 -5.20
C LEU A 140 -4.12 -8.31 -5.65
N SER A 141 -5.04 -7.86 -6.52
CA SER A 141 -5.20 -6.43 -6.82
C SER A 141 -5.85 -5.72 -5.64
N LEU A 142 -5.15 -4.75 -5.06
CA LEU A 142 -5.65 -3.90 -3.98
C LEU A 142 -6.42 -2.69 -4.50
N GLY A 143 -6.38 -2.45 -5.80
CA GLY A 143 -7.10 -1.36 -6.46
C GLY A 143 -6.17 -0.40 -7.20
N ARG A 144 -6.78 0.64 -7.76
CA ARG A 144 -6.10 1.68 -8.52
C ARG A 144 -5.87 2.92 -7.68
N VAL A 145 -4.74 3.58 -7.94
CA VAL A 145 -4.35 4.87 -7.38
C VAL A 145 -4.04 5.80 -8.54
N THR A 146 -4.59 7.02 -8.51
CA THR A 146 -4.22 8.06 -9.46
C THR A 146 -2.97 8.78 -8.97
N ILE A 147 -1.86 8.65 -9.69
CA ILE A 147 -0.64 9.39 -9.44
C ILE A 147 -0.79 10.79 -10.01
N GLN A 148 -0.85 11.77 -9.12
CA GLN A 148 -0.91 13.19 -9.45
C GLN A 148 0.51 13.72 -9.72
N PRO A 149 0.66 14.82 -10.45
CA PRO A 149 1.94 15.52 -10.57
C PRO A 149 2.57 15.77 -9.20
N PRO A 150 3.91 15.94 -9.13
CA PRO A 150 4.56 16.25 -7.87
C PRO A 150 3.88 17.44 -7.21
N LEU A 151 3.73 17.40 -5.89
CA LEU A 151 3.42 18.60 -5.14
C LEU A 151 4.60 19.53 -5.38
N VAL A 152 4.43 20.51 -6.27
CA VAL A 152 5.41 21.57 -6.43
C VAL A 152 5.22 22.43 -5.18
N PRO A 153 6.12 22.43 -4.18
CA PRO A 153 6.15 23.57 -3.29
C PRO A 153 6.42 24.74 -4.22
N ASP A 154 5.52 25.71 -4.31
CA ASP A 154 5.78 26.88 -5.12
C ASP A 154 7.10 27.48 -4.60
N GLN A 155 8.17 27.27 -5.35
CA GLN A 155 9.48 27.77 -5.00
C GLN A 155 9.45 29.30 -4.93
N ALA A 156 8.53 29.94 -5.67
CA ALA A 156 8.27 31.36 -5.53
C ALA A 156 7.69 31.67 -4.15
N CYS A 157 6.68 30.95 -3.63
CA CYS A 157 6.22 31.12 -2.24
C CYS A 157 7.33 30.80 -1.21
N ALA A 158 8.15 29.77 -1.46
CA ALA A 158 9.24 29.39 -0.56
C ALA A 158 10.38 30.43 -0.52
N LEU A 159 10.62 31.15 -1.62
CA LEU A 159 11.69 32.16 -1.73
C LEU A 159 11.17 33.61 -1.60
N ILE A 160 9.90 33.83 -1.87
CA ILE A 160 9.23 35.14 -1.96
C ILE A 160 7.83 35.00 -1.34
N PRO A 161 7.67 35.36 -0.05
CA PRO A 161 6.39 35.23 0.66
C PRO A 161 5.20 35.92 -0.03
N ALA A 162 5.44 36.95 -0.85
CA ALA A 162 4.40 37.64 -1.62
C ALA A 162 3.80 36.79 -2.75
N ALA A 163 4.49 35.77 -3.24
CA ALA A 163 4.01 34.89 -4.31
C ALA A 163 3.00 33.83 -3.82
N CYS A 164 2.84 33.66 -2.51
CA CYS A 164 1.86 32.71 -1.97
C CYS A 164 0.40 33.11 -2.29
N ALA A 165 0.15 34.41 -2.56
CA ALA A 165 -1.18 34.91 -2.91
C ALA A 165 -1.70 34.48 -4.30
N SER A 166 -0.80 33.97 -5.17
CA SER A 166 -1.17 33.41 -6.48
C SER A 166 -1.45 31.90 -6.45
N GLN A 167 -1.45 31.27 -5.28
CA GLN A 167 -1.77 29.84 -5.17
C GLN A 167 -3.26 29.59 -5.41
N PRO A 168 -3.65 28.53 -6.14
CA PRO A 168 -5.04 28.12 -6.25
C PRO A 168 -5.58 27.84 -4.84
N ARG A 169 -6.73 28.45 -4.52
CA ARG A 169 -7.41 28.30 -3.22
C ARG A 169 -8.02 26.92 -3.06
#